data_AF-A0A0L7KMZ2-F1
#
_entry.id   AF-A0A0L7KMZ2-F1
#
_cell.length_a   1.000
_cell.length_b   1.000
_cell.length_c   1.000
_cell.angle_alpha   90.00
_cell.angle_beta   90.00
_cell.angle_gamma   90.00
#
_symmetry.space_group_name_H-M   'P 1'
#
loop_
_entity.id
_entity.type
_entity.pdbx_description
1 polymer ?
#
loop_
_entity_poly.entity_id
_entity_poly.type
_entity_poly.pdbx_seq_one_letter_code
_entity_poly.pdbx_strand_id
1 'polypeptide(L)'
;MQCSMDELRKNINEDVKLELSRLADTTGSIISELHNLRVEYSDIKESVTSLRTQQQASTGIITDLQDSVEHACDQVEATKKRMDKIEKQLSSEDLHSELASLKHSLKSLQVDSVKQQQRDRMFKVEITGLPESKSEDLEHILISIAMYARVSITCNDISHINRVQPMKSVPGRPRAIVAKLHSRLHKDNIIAGVRKHRGISTKDLSLPGEARALYVNEHLTPHNKELLKKCKDVAKTKQYQFVWVKNCQIFMRKHYKAPLVTIRVGDDIAKLL
;
A
#
# COMPACT_ATOMS: atom_id res chain seq x y z
N MET A 1 -91.26 91.14 51.43
CA MET A 1 -90.16 90.36 52.05
C MET A 1 -90.27 88.85 51.78
N GLN A 2 -91.47 88.24 51.73
CA GLN A 2 -91.65 86.81 51.43
C GLN A 2 -91.08 86.36 50.05
N CYS A 3 -91.27 87.18 49.00
CA CYS A 3 -90.90 86.84 47.61
C CYS A 3 -89.37 86.70 47.38
N SER A 4 -88.53 87.41 48.14
CA SER A 4 -87.06 87.38 48.00
C SER A 4 -86.41 86.13 48.62
N MET A 5 -87.05 85.54 49.64
CA MET A 5 -86.57 84.32 50.31
C MET A 5 -86.83 83.05 49.50
N ASP A 6 -87.95 83.00 48.77
CA ASP A 6 -88.30 81.87 47.91
C ASP A 6 -87.41 81.81 46.65
N GLU A 7 -87.03 82.96 46.11
CA GLU A 7 -86.12 83.08 44.97
C GLU A 7 -84.68 82.68 45.35
N LEU A 8 -84.22 83.07 46.55
CA LEU A 8 -82.95 82.63 47.11
C LEU A 8 -82.92 81.10 47.36
N ARG A 9 -84.01 80.54 47.92
CA ARG A 9 -84.16 79.09 48.10
C ARG A 9 -84.11 78.34 46.78
N LYS A 10 -84.74 78.86 45.73
CA LYS A 10 -84.77 78.23 44.40
C LYS A 10 -83.38 78.24 43.75
N ASN A 11 -82.66 79.36 43.83
CA ASN A 11 -81.29 79.47 43.32
C ASN A 11 -80.31 78.55 44.07
N ILE A 12 -80.40 78.48 45.40
CA ILE A 12 -79.59 77.55 46.20
C ILE A 12 -79.89 76.10 45.83
N ASN A 13 -81.16 75.75 45.64
CA ASN A 13 -81.54 74.38 45.26
C ASN A 13 -81.04 74.02 43.86
N GLU A 14 -81.09 74.95 42.90
CA GLU A 14 -80.52 74.78 41.54
C GLU A 14 -78.99 74.60 41.58
N ASP A 15 -78.27 75.43 42.34
CA ASP A 15 -76.80 75.37 42.48
C ASP A 15 -76.37 74.04 43.14
N VAL A 16 -77.07 73.62 44.19
CA VAL A 16 -76.84 72.32 44.85
C VAL A 16 -77.11 71.17 43.88
N LYS A 17 -78.15 71.27 43.05
CA LYS A 17 -78.46 70.25 42.04
C LYS A 17 -77.40 70.20 40.94
N LEU A 18 -76.86 71.36 40.54
CA LEU A 18 -75.79 71.48 39.56
C LEU A 18 -74.49 70.87 40.09
N GLU A 19 -74.10 71.18 41.32
CA GLU A 19 -72.92 70.59 41.98
C GLU A 19 -73.09 69.09 42.24
N LEU A 20 -74.28 68.63 42.63
CA LEU A 20 -74.59 67.19 42.73
C LEU A 20 -74.51 66.50 41.37
N SER A 21 -74.94 67.14 40.29
CA SER A 21 -74.79 66.61 38.92
C SER A 21 -73.33 66.51 38.52
N ARG A 22 -72.53 67.57 38.75
CA ARG A 22 -71.08 67.56 38.49
C ARG A 22 -70.36 66.49 39.32
N LEU A 23 -70.76 66.31 40.57
CA LEU A 23 -70.22 65.28 41.44
C LEU A 23 -70.60 63.89 40.91
N ALA A 24 -71.84 63.67 40.47
CA ALA A 24 -72.26 62.40 39.87
C ALA A 24 -71.48 62.09 38.58
N ASP A 25 -71.27 63.08 37.72
CA ASP A 25 -70.51 62.95 36.47
C ASP A 25 -69.03 62.62 36.73
N THR A 26 -68.40 63.34 37.66
CA THR A 26 -67.00 63.06 38.07
C THR A 26 -66.86 61.70 38.73
N THR A 27 -67.80 61.31 39.60
CA THR A 27 -67.81 59.98 40.22
C THR A 27 -68.00 58.87 39.17
N GLY A 28 -68.86 59.10 38.17
CA GLY A 28 -69.03 58.21 37.03
C GLY A 28 -67.74 58.04 36.21
N SER A 29 -67.04 59.15 35.91
CA SER A 29 -65.75 59.12 35.22
C SER A 29 -64.70 58.33 35.99
N ILE A 30 -64.61 58.51 37.31
CA ILE A 30 -63.68 57.78 38.18
C ILE A 30 -63.99 56.27 38.17
N ILE A 31 -65.28 55.89 38.21
CA ILE A 31 -65.68 54.47 38.14
C ILE A 31 -65.25 53.84 36.82
N SER A 32 -65.40 54.55 35.70
CA SER A 32 -64.95 54.08 34.38
C SER A 32 -63.43 53.92 34.31
N GLU A 33 -62.65 54.88 34.82
CA GLU A 33 -61.18 54.74 34.89
C GLU A 33 -60.74 53.59 35.80
N LEU A 34 -61.37 53.43 36.97
CA LEU A 34 -61.11 52.30 37.86
C LEU A 34 -61.44 50.95 37.22
N HIS A 35 -62.50 50.88 36.42
CA HIS A 35 -62.83 49.70 35.65
C HIS A 35 -61.75 49.40 34.60
N ASN A 36 -61.30 50.41 33.84
CA ASN A 36 -60.24 50.25 32.84
C ASN A 36 -58.92 49.78 33.49
N LEU A 37 -58.52 50.40 34.60
CA LEU A 37 -57.33 49.98 35.37
C LEU A 37 -57.44 48.55 35.87
N ARG A 38 -58.63 48.09 36.28
CA ARG A 38 -58.84 46.70 36.69
C ARG A 38 -58.66 45.72 35.53
N VAL A 39 -59.12 46.08 34.34
CA VAL A 39 -58.92 45.27 33.12
C VAL A 39 -57.43 45.21 32.78
N GLU A 40 -56.75 46.35 32.69
CA GLU A 40 -55.30 46.40 32.43
C GLU A 40 -54.49 45.62 33.47
N TYR A 41 -54.85 45.73 34.75
CA TYR A 41 -54.22 44.96 35.83
C TYR A 41 -54.41 43.45 35.64
N SER A 42 -55.59 43.02 35.18
CA SER A 42 -55.86 41.61 34.87
C SER A 42 -54.99 41.13 33.71
N ASP A 43 -54.91 41.90 32.63
CA ASP A 43 -54.12 41.56 31.44
C ASP A 43 -52.61 41.48 31.76
N ILE A 44 -52.10 42.45 32.54
CA ILE A 44 -50.71 42.44 33.03
C ILE A 44 -50.46 41.20 33.89
N LYS A 45 -51.39 40.87 34.78
CA LYS A 45 -51.26 39.70 35.65
C LYS A 45 -51.19 38.40 34.83
N GLU A 46 -52.03 38.26 33.80
CA GLU A 46 -51.97 37.13 32.88
C GLU A 46 -50.63 37.09 32.13
N SER A 47 -50.17 38.22 31.59
CA SER A 47 -48.88 38.32 30.90
C SER A 47 -47.70 37.94 31.80
N VAL A 48 -47.68 38.40 33.05
CA VAL A 48 -46.66 38.04 34.06
C VAL A 48 -46.69 36.54 34.37
N THR A 49 -47.87 35.93 34.49
CA THR A 49 -47.96 34.48 34.69
C THR A 49 -47.44 33.68 33.50
N SER A 50 -47.74 34.13 32.28
CA SER A 50 -47.22 33.52 31.05
C SER A 50 -45.70 33.66 30.91
N LEU A 51 -45.14 34.85 31.21
CA LEU A 51 -43.69 35.05 31.23
C LEU A 51 -43.01 34.14 32.26
N ARG A 52 -43.62 33.96 33.43
CA ARG A 52 -43.08 33.10 34.48
C ARG A 52 -43.04 31.63 34.06
N THR A 53 -44.07 31.12 33.38
CA THR A 53 -44.06 29.73 32.88
C THR A 53 -43.05 29.56 31.75
N GLN A 54 -42.93 30.53 30.85
CA GLN A 54 -41.89 30.50 29.81
C GLN A 54 -40.48 30.55 30.40
N GLN A 55 -40.25 31.38 31.43
CA GLN A 55 -38.97 31.45 32.13
C GLN A 55 -38.60 30.12 32.81
N GLN A 56 -39.57 29.44 33.43
CA GLN A 56 -39.36 28.10 34.00
C GLN A 56 -39.00 27.07 32.92
N ALA A 57 -39.70 27.08 31.78
CA ALA A 57 -39.38 26.20 30.65
C ALA A 57 -37.98 26.47 30.07
N SER A 58 -37.61 27.75 29.88
CA SER A 58 -36.26 28.12 29.44
C SER A 58 -35.19 27.69 30.44
N THR A 59 -35.46 27.76 31.75
CA THR A 59 -34.52 27.31 32.78
C THR A 59 -34.28 25.81 32.69
N GLY A 60 -35.33 25.01 32.45
CA GLY A 60 -35.21 23.56 32.24
C GLY A 60 -34.40 23.19 30.98
N ILE A 61 -34.62 23.90 29.87
CA ILE A 61 -33.82 23.69 28.65
C ILE A 61 -32.34 24.02 28.89
N ILE A 62 -32.06 25.09 29.65
CA ILE A 62 -30.67 25.46 29.98
C ILE A 62 -30.01 24.36 30.82
N THR A 63 -30.70 23.76 31.78
CA THR A 63 -30.14 22.65 32.57
C THR A 63 -29.88 21.42 31.71
N ASP A 64 -30.82 21.03 30.85
CA ASP A 64 -30.65 19.87 29.96
C ASP A 64 -29.49 20.07 28.96
N LEU A 65 -29.33 21.30 28.46
CA LEU A 65 -28.18 21.67 27.61
C LEU A 65 -26.87 21.61 28.39
N GLN A 66 -26.87 22.02 29.66
CA GLN A 66 -25.69 21.99 30.51
C GLN A 66 -25.20 20.55 30.72
N ASP A 67 -26.12 19.63 31.02
CA ASP A 67 -25.83 18.19 31.16
C ASP A 67 -25.35 17.57 29.83
N SER A 68 -25.97 17.97 28.72
CA SER A 68 -25.58 17.49 27.37
C SER A 68 -24.17 17.95 27.00
N VAL A 69 -23.80 19.18 27.34
CA VAL A 69 -22.46 19.73 27.11
C VAL A 69 -21.42 19.02 27.99
N GLU A 70 -21.75 18.75 29.26
CA GLU A 70 -20.86 18.00 30.16
C GLU A 70 -20.57 16.59 29.62
N HIS A 71 -21.62 15.87 29.22
CA HIS A 71 -21.46 14.54 28.60
C HIS A 71 -20.69 14.57 27.27
N ALA A 72 -20.86 15.62 26.47
CA ALA A 72 -20.09 15.81 25.24
C ALA A 72 -18.60 16.06 25.54
N CYS A 73 -18.30 16.86 26.57
CA CYS A 73 -16.92 17.11 27.03
C CYS A 73 -16.24 15.81 27.48
N ASP A 74 -16.93 14.98 28.26
CA ASP A 74 -16.43 13.67 28.70
C ASP A 74 -16.10 12.74 27.52
N GLN A 75 -17.01 12.67 26.54
CA GLN A 75 -16.78 11.90 25.33
C GLN A 75 -15.59 12.42 24.50
N VAL A 76 -15.46 13.74 24.37
CA VAL A 76 -14.32 14.35 23.68
C VAL A 76 -13.02 14.00 24.39
N GLU A 77 -12.97 14.06 25.72
CA GLU A 77 -11.77 13.69 26.49
C GLU A 77 -11.43 12.20 26.37
N ALA A 78 -12.43 11.32 26.45
CA ALA A 78 -12.23 9.89 26.25
C ALA A 78 -11.70 9.57 24.84
N THR A 79 -12.23 10.25 23.82
CA THR A 79 -11.79 10.09 22.42
C THR A 79 -10.36 10.59 22.23
N LYS A 80 -10.01 11.74 22.84
CA LYS A 80 -8.64 12.27 22.83
C LYS A 80 -7.65 11.30 23.47
N LYS A 81 -7.97 10.73 24.64
CA LYS A 81 -7.13 9.72 25.30
C LYS A 81 -6.91 8.48 24.43
N ARG A 82 -7.94 8.03 23.69
CA ARG A 82 -7.81 6.93 22.72
C ARG A 82 -6.92 7.30 21.54
N MET A 83 -7.07 8.52 21.00
CA MET A 83 -6.23 9.02 19.91
C MET A 83 -4.75 9.05 20.34
N ASP A 84 -4.44 9.64 21.49
CA ASP A 84 -3.07 9.74 22.02
C ASP A 84 -2.43 8.34 22.19
N LYS A 85 -3.22 7.35 22.61
CA LYS A 85 -2.75 5.97 22.76
C LYS A 85 -2.42 5.34 21.40
N ILE A 86 -3.27 5.54 20.40
CA ILE A 86 -3.06 5.03 19.04
C ILE A 86 -1.84 5.72 18.41
N GLU A 87 -1.72 7.03 18.54
CA GLU A 87 -0.57 7.79 18.03
C GLU A 87 0.73 7.31 18.67
N LYS A 88 0.77 7.05 19.97
CA LYS A 88 1.95 6.46 20.63
C LYS A 88 2.27 5.06 20.13
N GLN A 89 1.27 4.22 19.88
CA GLN A 89 1.47 2.87 19.34
C GLN A 89 1.99 2.91 17.89
N LEU A 90 1.44 3.79 17.06
CA LEU A 90 1.87 3.98 15.66
C LEU A 90 3.24 4.63 15.57
N SER A 91 3.50 5.64 16.39
CA SER A 91 4.79 6.33 16.48
C SER A 91 5.83 5.54 17.27
N SER A 92 5.52 4.33 17.74
CA SER A 92 6.52 3.53 18.43
C SER A 92 7.65 3.22 17.44
N GLU A 93 8.82 3.79 17.74
CA GLU A 93 10.06 3.56 17.00
C GLU A 93 10.39 2.06 16.98
N ASP A 94 9.94 1.33 18.00
CA ASP A 94 10.00 -0.12 18.11
C ASP A 94 9.31 -0.81 16.93
N LEU A 95 8.06 -0.44 16.58
CA LEU A 95 7.34 -1.09 15.48
C LEU A 95 7.96 -0.77 14.12
N HIS A 96 8.44 0.47 13.93
CA HIS A 96 9.12 0.88 12.71
C HIS A 96 10.49 0.20 12.55
N SER A 97 11.25 0.09 13.64
CA SER A 97 12.55 -0.59 13.65
C SER A 97 12.40 -2.10 13.47
N GLU A 98 11.35 -2.70 14.05
CA GLU A 98 11.01 -4.11 13.83
C GLU A 98 10.58 -4.37 12.39
N LEU A 99 9.75 -3.53 11.79
CA LEU A 99 9.40 -3.65 10.37
C LEU A 99 10.63 -3.50 9.46
N ALA A 100 11.53 -2.57 9.76
CA ALA A 100 12.76 -2.38 9.01
C ALA A 100 13.68 -3.61 9.13
N SER A 101 13.86 -4.14 10.35
CA SER A 101 14.67 -5.33 10.61
C SER A 101 14.09 -6.59 9.96
N LEU A 102 12.76 -6.75 9.99
CA LEU A 102 12.07 -7.86 9.36
C LEU A 102 12.20 -7.79 7.83
N LYS A 103 12.02 -6.61 7.23
CA LYS A 103 12.24 -6.40 5.78
C LYS A 103 13.68 -6.73 5.39
N HIS A 104 14.66 -6.31 6.20
CA HIS A 104 16.06 -6.63 5.96
C HIS A 104 16.33 -8.14 6.02
N SER A 105 15.83 -8.80 7.07
CA SER A 105 15.95 -10.26 7.25
C SER A 105 15.31 -11.04 6.10
N LEU A 106 14.10 -10.64 5.68
CA LEU A 106 13.40 -11.26 4.55
C LEU A 106 14.24 -11.15 3.27
N LYS A 107 14.76 -9.95 2.97
CA LYS A 107 15.63 -9.74 1.81
C LYS A 107 16.90 -10.59 1.88
N SER A 108 17.53 -10.68 3.06
CA SER A 108 18.71 -11.52 3.28
C SER A 108 18.41 -13.00 3.01
N LEU A 109 17.32 -13.52 3.58
CA LEU A 109 16.88 -14.90 3.39
C LEU A 109 16.56 -15.23 1.93
N GLN A 110 15.92 -14.31 1.21
CA GLN A 110 15.67 -14.47 -0.23
C GLN A 110 16.98 -14.61 -1.02
N VAL A 111 17.96 -13.75 -0.73
CA VAL A 111 19.28 -13.80 -1.36
C VAL A 111 19.98 -15.13 -1.07
N ASP A 112 19.93 -15.59 0.16
CA ASP A 112 20.59 -16.85 0.55
C ASP A 112 19.89 -18.08 -0.01
N SER A 113 18.56 -18.07 -0.10
CA SER A 113 17.77 -19.09 -0.78
C SER A 113 18.17 -19.21 -2.26
N VAL A 114 18.25 -18.10 -2.99
CA VAL A 114 18.71 -18.08 -4.39
C VAL A 114 20.13 -18.60 -4.51
N LYS A 115 21.05 -18.18 -3.64
CA LYS A 115 22.42 -18.68 -3.61
C LYS A 115 22.46 -20.20 -3.39
N GLN A 116 21.67 -20.72 -2.46
CA GLN A 116 21.61 -22.15 -2.17
C GLN A 116 21.11 -22.95 -3.36
N GLN A 117 19.99 -22.55 -3.97
CA GLN A 117 19.47 -23.18 -5.19
C GLN A 117 20.48 -23.16 -6.34
N GLN A 118 21.29 -22.10 -6.43
CA GLN A 118 22.33 -22.01 -7.44
C GLN A 118 23.53 -22.93 -7.15
N ARG A 119 23.89 -23.13 -5.86
CA ARG A 119 24.93 -24.10 -5.45
C ARG A 119 24.60 -25.51 -5.92
N ASP A 120 23.34 -25.92 -5.84
CA ASP A 120 22.88 -27.26 -6.28
C ASP A 120 23.02 -27.47 -7.80
N ARG A 121 23.24 -26.39 -8.55
CA ARG A 121 23.42 -26.41 -10.01
C ARG A 121 24.88 -26.23 -10.43
N MET A 122 25.82 -26.06 -9.50
CA MET A 122 27.24 -25.81 -9.81
C MET A 122 27.90 -26.93 -10.61
N PHE A 123 27.38 -28.14 -10.52
CA PHE A 123 27.82 -29.34 -11.23
C PHE A 123 26.99 -29.64 -12.47
N LYS A 124 26.03 -28.77 -12.81
CA LYS A 124 25.05 -29.01 -13.87
C LYS A 124 25.39 -28.17 -15.11
N VAL A 125 25.43 -28.83 -16.26
CA VAL A 125 25.51 -28.19 -17.57
C VAL A 125 24.12 -28.21 -18.21
N GLU A 126 23.77 -27.14 -18.90
CA GLU A 126 22.54 -27.00 -19.67
C GLU A 126 22.87 -26.96 -21.16
N ILE A 127 22.28 -27.88 -21.92
CA ILE A 127 22.43 -27.97 -23.37
C ILE A 127 21.10 -27.60 -24.00
N THR A 128 21.12 -26.65 -24.94
CA THR A 128 19.92 -26.18 -25.66
C THR A 128 20.15 -26.21 -27.16
N GLY A 129 19.06 -26.30 -27.93
CA GLY A 129 19.10 -26.35 -29.40
C GLY A 129 19.15 -27.75 -29.99
N LEU A 130 19.32 -28.79 -29.16
CA LEU A 130 19.36 -30.19 -29.62
C LEU A 130 17.95 -30.66 -30.03
N PRO A 131 17.73 -31.05 -31.30
CA PRO A 131 16.47 -31.63 -31.77
C PRO A 131 16.05 -32.85 -30.93
N GLU A 132 14.74 -33.06 -30.79
CA GLU A 132 14.19 -34.22 -30.07
C GLU A 132 14.06 -35.42 -31.00
N SER A 133 14.54 -36.59 -30.56
CA SER A 133 14.37 -37.88 -31.23
C SER A 133 13.77 -38.89 -30.26
N LYS A 134 13.01 -39.87 -30.78
CA LYS A 134 12.37 -40.92 -29.96
C LYS A 134 13.40 -41.86 -29.32
N SER A 135 14.58 -42.01 -29.92
CA SER A 135 15.64 -42.91 -29.50
C SER A 135 16.96 -42.14 -29.32
N GLU A 136 16.93 -41.13 -28.46
CA GLU A 136 18.11 -40.32 -28.15
C GLU A 136 18.93 -40.93 -27.00
N ASP A 137 20.24 -41.05 -27.22
CA ASP A 137 21.20 -41.38 -26.16
C ASP A 137 21.84 -40.08 -25.67
N LEU A 138 21.28 -39.53 -24.58
CA LEU A 138 21.75 -38.26 -24.03
C LEU A 138 23.16 -38.36 -23.46
N GLU A 139 23.54 -39.50 -22.87
CA GLU A 139 24.87 -39.71 -22.31
C GLU A 139 25.93 -39.70 -23.40
N HIS A 140 25.69 -40.47 -24.47
CA HIS A 140 26.58 -40.49 -25.63
C HIS A 140 26.73 -39.09 -26.24
N ILE A 141 25.62 -38.35 -26.41
CA ILE A 141 25.64 -36.98 -26.92
C ILE A 141 26.49 -36.07 -26.03
N LEU A 142 26.38 -36.17 -24.70
CA LEU A 142 27.20 -35.38 -23.78
C LEU A 142 28.68 -35.76 -23.89
N ILE A 143 29.02 -37.04 -24.03
CA ILE A 143 30.38 -37.53 -24.24
C ILE A 143 30.93 -36.97 -25.56
N SER A 144 30.16 -36.99 -26.65
CA SER A 144 30.55 -36.40 -27.94
C SER A 144 30.80 -34.88 -27.83
N ILE A 145 29.94 -34.15 -27.09
CA ILE A 145 30.14 -32.72 -26.82
C ILE A 145 31.43 -32.49 -26.04
N ALA A 146 31.73 -33.33 -25.05
CA ALA A 146 32.96 -33.23 -24.27
C ALA A 146 34.20 -33.53 -25.12
N MET A 147 34.13 -34.56 -25.98
CA MET A 147 35.20 -34.91 -26.91
C MET A 147 35.47 -33.77 -27.89
N TYR A 148 34.43 -33.15 -28.45
CA TYR A 148 34.54 -31.93 -29.27
C TYR A 148 35.23 -30.79 -28.50
N ALA A 149 34.93 -30.65 -27.21
CA ALA A 149 35.57 -29.68 -26.32
C ALA A 149 36.98 -30.07 -25.85
N ARG A 150 37.54 -31.20 -26.34
CA ARG A 150 38.83 -31.80 -25.92
C ARG A 150 38.88 -32.17 -24.43
N VAL A 151 37.75 -32.63 -23.89
CA VAL A 151 37.63 -33.14 -22.53
C VAL A 151 37.21 -34.61 -22.59
N SER A 152 38.00 -35.49 -21.95
CA SER A 152 37.67 -36.91 -21.85
C SER A 152 36.77 -37.14 -20.64
N ILE A 153 35.56 -37.62 -20.87
CA ILE A 153 34.62 -38.07 -19.83
C ILE A 153 34.04 -39.42 -20.22
N THR A 154 33.58 -40.17 -19.23
CA THR A 154 32.90 -41.46 -19.38
C THR A 154 31.50 -41.40 -18.79
N CYS A 155 30.67 -42.43 -18.99
CA CYS A 155 29.36 -42.52 -18.34
C CYS A 155 29.46 -42.41 -16.81
N ASN A 156 30.54 -42.90 -16.18
CA ASN A 156 30.75 -42.82 -14.73
C ASN A 156 30.95 -41.38 -14.22
N ASP A 157 31.32 -40.44 -15.09
CA ASP A 157 31.43 -39.02 -14.75
C ASP A 157 30.08 -38.31 -14.72
N ILE A 158 29.05 -38.93 -15.32
CA ILE A 158 27.69 -38.42 -15.45
C ILE A 158 26.85 -39.00 -14.31
N SER A 159 26.38 -38.12 -13.42
CA SER A 159 25.51 -38.52 -12.30
C SER A 159 24.06 -38.71 -12.75
N HIS A 160 23.59 -37.82 -13.62
CA HIS A 160 22.21 -37.82 -14.11
C HIS A 160 22.13 -36.93 -15.36
N ILE A 161 21.36 -37.35 -16.37
CA ILE A 161 21.06 -36.54 -17.55
C ILE A 161 19.61 -36.73 -18.00
N ASN A 162 18.92 -35.63 -18.32
CA ASN A 162 17.56 -35.69 -18.82
C ASN A 162 17.15 -34.40 -19.53
N ARG A 163 16.09 -34.50 -20.35
CA ARG A 163 15.36 -33.31 -20.81
C ARG A 163 14.55 -32.69 -19.69
N VAL A 164 14.52 -31.37 -19.66
CA VAL A 164 13.79 -30.58 -18.65
C VAL A 164 12.64 -29.85 -19.33
N GLN A 165 11.47 -29.91 -18.70
CA GLN A 165 10.31 -29.16 -19.18
C GLN A 165 10.55 -27.65 -19.03
N PRO A 166 10.32 -26.86 -20.08
CA PRO A 166 10.43 -25.41 -19.99
C PRO A 166 9.27 -24.85 -19.17
N MET A 167 9.52 -23.76 -18.44
CA MET A 167 8.47 -23.03 -17.72
C MET A 167 7.41 -22.45 -18.66
N LYS A 168 7.81 -22.11 -19.89
CA LYS A 168 6.92 -21.70 -20.99
C LYS A 168 7.32 -22.46 -22.24
N SER A 169 6.41 -23.29 -22.76
CA SER A 169 6.62 -23.99 -24.02
C SER A 169 6.57 -22.99 -25.18
N VAL A 170 7.53 -23.07 -26.09
CA VAL A 170 7.58 -22.26 -27.31
C VAL A 170 7.51 -23.23 -28.49
N PRO A 171 6.51 -23.12 -29.38
CA PRO A 171 6.40 -23.99 -30.55
C PRO A 171 7.71 -24.01 -31.37
N GLY A 172 8.15 -25.20 -31.77
CA GLY A 172 9.37 -25.38 -32.55
C GLY A 172 10.68 -25.28 -31.75
N ARG A 173 10.64 -24.98 -30.44
CA ARG A 173 11.84 -24.96 -29.59
C ARG A 173 12.00 -26.29 -28.83
N PRO A 174 13.06 -27.07 -29.08
CA PRO A 174 13.31 -28.30 -28.34
C PRO A 174 13.53 -28.06 -26.84
N ARG A 175 13.15 -29.04 -26.01
CA ARG A 175 13.41 -29.02 -24.57
C ARG A 175 14.91 -29.04 -24.29
N ALA A 176 15.34 -28.28 -23.27
CA ALA A 176 16.73 -28.26 -22.84
C ALA A 176 17.10 -29.61 -22.19
N ILE A 177 18.37 -30.00 -22.31
CA ILE A 177 18.95 -31.11 -21.56
C ILE A 177 19.74 -30.53 -20.40
N VAL A 178 19.59 -31.13 -19.23
CA VAL A 178 20.42 -30.82 -18.06
C VAL A 178 21.14 -32.09 -17.65
N ALA A 179 22.46 -31.97 -17.52
CA ALA A 179 23.30 -33.06 -17.04
C ALA A 179 24.07 -32.64 -15.79
N LYS A 180 24.07 -33.49 -14.77
CA LYS A 180 24.89 -33.33 -13.56
C LYS A 180 26.14 -34.18 -13.71
N LEU A 181 27.31 -33.57 -13.57
CA LEU A 181 28.61 -34.25 -13.56
C LEU A 181 29.12 -34.42 -12.12
N HIS A 182 29.97 -35.42 -11.87
CA HIS A 182 30.65 -35.57 -10.58
C HIS A 182 31.76 -34.53 -10.36
N SER A 183 32.30 -33.98 -11.44
CA SER A 183 33.39 -33.00 -11.42
C SER A 183 32.95 -31.63 -11.96
N ARG A 184 33.10 -30.57 -11.14
CA ARG A 184 32.94 -29.18 -11.61
C ARG A 184 33.97 -28.83 -12.68
N LEU A 185 35.18 -29.36 -12.56
CA LEU A 185 36.25 -29.11 -13.51
C LEU A 185 35.90 -29.65 -14.91
N HIS A 186 35.30 -30.84 -15.00
CA HIS A 186 34.80 -31.36 -16.28
C HIS A 186 33.75 -30.42 -16.88
N LYS A 187 32.75 -30.01 -16.08
CA LYS A 187 31.71 -29.05 -16.53
C LYS A 187 32.33 -27.75 -17.05
N ASP A 188 33.24 -27.14 -16.29
CA ASP A 188 33.87 -25.86 -16.65
C ASP A 188 34.73 -26.00 -17.91
N ASN A 189 35.51 -27.08 -18.03
CA ASN A 189 36.35 -27.35 -19.20
C ASN A 189 35.52 -27.62 -20.47
N ILE A 190 34.40 -28.34 -20.36
CA ILE A 190 33.49 -28.59 -21.50
C ILE A 190 32.94 -27.26 -22.02
N ILE A 191 32.40 -26.41 -21.12
CA ILE A 191 31.86 -25.10 -21.50
C ILE A 191 32.95 -24.20 -22.11
N ALA A 192 34.14 -24.18 -21.52
CA ALA A 192 35.27 -23.40 -22.03
C ALA A 192 35.76 -23.90 -23.39
N GLY A 193 35.86 -25.22 -23.59
CA GLY A 193 36.25 -25.85 -24.84
C GLY A 193 35.28 -25.51 -25.97
N VAL A 194 33.97 -25.68 -25.75
CA VAL A 194 32.95 -25.30 -26.74
C VAL A 194 33.04 -23.81 -27.11
N ARG A 195 33.25 -22.92 -26.13
CA ARG A 195 33.44 -21.48 -26.38
C ARG A 195 34.71 -21.20 -27.20
N LYS A 196 35.81 -21.92 -26.94
CA LYS A 196 37.07 -21.81 -27.70
C LYS A 196 36.89 -22.20 -29.16
N HIS A 197 36.02 -23.18 -29.43
CA HIS A 197 35.63 -23.60 -30.78
C HIS A 197 34.56 -22.70 -31.43
N ARG A 198 34.22 -21.56 -30.82
CA ARG A 198 33.20 -20.59 -31.31
C ARG A 198 31.80 -21.18 -31.45
N GLY A 199 31.49 -22.19 -30.64
CA GLY A 199 30.20 -22.89 -30.67
C GLY A 199 30.34 -24.32 -31.16
N ILE A 200 29.17 -24.95 -31.29
CA ILE A 200 29.03 -26.34 -31.70
C ILE A 200 27.67 -26.50 -32.40
N SER A 201 27.57 -27.41 -33.35
CA SER A 201 26.36 -27.72 -34.10
C SER A 201 26.04 -29.21 -34.10
N THR A 202 24.84 -29.57 -34.54
CA THR A 202 24.44 -30.98 -34.76
C THR A 202 25.38 -31.70 -35.72
N LYS A 203 25.92 -30.99 -36.72
CA LYS A 203 26.88 -31.55 -37.70
C LYS A 203 28.21 -31.93 -37.05
N ASP A 204 28.69 -31.14 -36.10
CA ASP A 204 29.95 -31.42 -35.37
C ASP A 204 29.84 -32.67 -34.48
N LEU A 205 28.60 -33.07 -34.15
CA LEU A 205 28.28 -34.28 -33.40
C LEU A 205 27.86 -35.45 -34.30
N SER A 206 27.95 -35.30 -35.63
CA SER A 206 27.50 -36.30 -36.61
C SER A 206 26.03 -36.71 -36.43
N LEU A 207 25.18 -35.81 -35.93
CA LEU A 207 23.75 -36.06 -35.77
C LEU A 207 23.02 -35.88 -37.11
N PRO A 208 21.99 -36.70 -37.39
CA PRO A 208 21.24 -36.62 -38.63
C PRO A 208 20.42 -35.33 -38.74
N GLY A 209 20.19 -34.87 -39.97
CA GLY A 209 19.36 -33.72 -40.30
C GLY A 209 20.14 -32.44 -40.59
N GLU A 210 19.43 -31.32 -40.68
CA GLU A 210 20.03 -30.01 -40.94
C GLU A 210 20.94 -29.54 -39.80
N ALA A 211 22.01 -28.82 -40.16
CA ALA A 211 22.92 -28.25 -39.18
C ALA A 211 22.21 -27.19 -38.33
N ARG A 212 22.17 -27.43 -37.02
CA ARG A 212 21.57 -26.52 -36.03
C ARG A 212 22.58 -26.22 -34.93
N ALA A 213 22.65 -24.95 -34.52
CA ALA A 213 23.52 -24.53 -33.42
C ALA A 213 23.03 -25.10 -32.09
N LEU A 214 23.97 -25.62 -31.30
CA LEU A 214 23.74 -26.04 -29.93
C LEU A 214 24.46 -25.07 -28.98
N TYR A 215 23.86 -24.84 -27.83
CA TYR A 215 24.45 -23.98 -26.80
C TYR A 215 24.66 -24.77 -25.52
N VAL A 216 25.91 -24.78 -25.07
CA VAL A 216 26.35 -25.44 -23.84
C VAL A 216 26.66 -24.37 -22.80
N ASN A 217 25.84 -24.31 -21.75
CA ASN A 217 25.84 -23.24 -20.76
C ASN A 217 25.87 -23.78 -19.33
N GLU A 218 26.18 -22.90 -18.38
CA GLU A 218 25.96 -23.19 -16.97
C GLU A 218 24.46 -23.22 -16.65
N HIS A 219 24.03 -24.17 -15.81
CA HIS A 219 22.64 -24.28 -15.44
C HIS A 219 22.27 -23.26 -14.35
N LEU A 220 21.68 -22.13 -14.76
CA LEU A 220 21.23 -21.09 -13.84
C LEU A 220 19.84 -21.37 -13.26
N THR A 221 19.57 -20.84 -12.06
CA THR A 221 18.19 -20.77 -11.53
C THR A 221 17.31 -19.86 -12.41
N PRO A 222 15.97 -20.02 -12.41
CA PRO A 222 15.09 -19.12 -13.16
C PRO A 222 15.34 -17.64 -12.82
N HIS A 223 15.54 -17.32 -11.53
CA HIS A 223 15.91 -15.99 -11.07
C HIS A 223 17.20 -15.48 -11.73
N ASN A 224 18.27 -16.28 -11.73
CA ASN A 224 19.54 -15.88 -12.33
C ASN A 224 19.47 -15.81 -13.88
N LYS A 225 18.62 -16.62 -14.53
CA LYS A 225 18.35 -16.48 -15.97
C LYS A 225 17.69 -15.14 -16.29
N GLU A 226 16.71 -14.73 -15.49
CA GLU A 226 16.06 -13.42 -15.63
C GLU A 226 17.05 -12.28 -15.34
N LEU A 227 17.85 -12.41 -14.28
CA LEU A 227 18.89 -11.44 -13.92
C LEU A 227 19.91 -11.29 -15.06
N LEU A 228 20.38 -12.40 -15.64
CA LEU A 228 21.29 -12.38 -16.78
C LEU A 228 20.66 -11.70 -18.00
N LYS A 229 19.36 -11.90 -18.26
CA LYS A 229 18.64 -11.20 -19.32
C LYS A 229 18.66 -9.69 -19.08
N LYS A 230 18.28 -9.25 -17.86
CA LYS A 230 18.33 -7.83 -17.47
C LYS A 230 19.74 -7.24 -17.61
N CYS A 231 20.78 -7.98 -17.19
CA CYS A 231 22.17 -7.56 -17.39
C CYS A 231 22.53 -7.36 -18.86
N LYS A 232 22.11 -8.27 -19.75
CA LYS A 232 22.34 -8.15 -21.20
C LYS A 232 21.61 -6.95 -21.81
N ASP A 233 20.39 -6.68 -21.35
CA ASP A 233 19.61 -5.53 -21.83
C ASP A 233 20.25 -4.22 -21.36
N VAL A 234 20.65 -4.13 -20.09
CA VAL A 234 21.39 -2.98 -19.54
C VAL A 234 22.76 -2.81 -20.17
N ALA A 235 23.45 -3.89 -20.53
CA ALA A 235 24.72 -3.80 -21.20
C ALA A 235 24.62 -3.09 -22.55
N LYS A 236 23.52 -3.30 -23.29
CA LYS A 236 23.25 -2.60 -24.55
C LYS A 236 23.03 -1.11 -24.33
N THR A 237 22.24 -0.74 -23.32
CA THR A 237 21.87 0.66 -23.07
C THR A 237 23.01 1.46 -22.44
N LYS A 238 23.74 0.86 -21.49
CA LYS A 238 24.87 1.50 -20.76
C LYS A 238 26.25 1.19 -21.36
N GLN A 239 26.27 0.58 -22.55
CA GLN A 239 27.49 0.28 -23.32
C GLN A 239 28.52 -0.58 -22.54
N TYR A 240 28.05 -1.59 -21.81
CA TYR A 240 28.95 -2.60 -21.24
C TYR A 240 29.37 -3.58 -22.33
N GLN A 241 30.68 -3.66 -22.60
CA GLN A 241 31.22 -4.54 -23.63
C GLN A 241 31.14 -6.03 -23.28
N PHE A 242 31.15 -6.37 -21.99
CA PHE A 242 31.28 -7.76 -21.56
C PHE A 242 30.21 -8.13 -20.52
N VAL A 243 29.49 -9.22 -20.80
CA VAL A 243 28.59 -9.90 -19.86
C VAL A 243 28.81 -11.39 -19.98
N TRP A 244 29.16 -12.06 -18.89
CA TRP A 244 29.40 -13.51 -18.91
C TRP A 244 29.00 -14.16 -17.60
N VAL A 245 28.94 -15.50 -17.65
CA VAL A 245 28.67 -16.35 -16.51
C VAL A 245 29.88 -17.23 -16.27
N LYS A 246 30.31 -17.28 -15.01
CA LYS A 246 31.35 -18.20 -14.51
C LYS A 246 30.97 -18.64 -13.10
N ASN A 247 31.11 -19.92 -12.76
CA ASN A 247 30.74 -20.45 -11.44
C ASN A 247 29.29 -20.12 -11.07
N CYS A 248 28.40 -20.15 -12.06
CA CYS A 248 27.00 -19.76 -11.94
C CYS A 248 26.75 -18.34 -11.41
N GLN A 249 27.77 -17.47 -11.45
CA GLN A 249 27.70 -16.06 -11.10
C GLN A 249 27.77 -15.21 -12.37
N ILE A 250 27.05 -14.08 -12.34
CA ILE A 250 26.97 -13.16 -13.48
C ILE A 250 28.00 -12.05 -13.27
N PHE A 251 28.79 -11.80 -14.31
CA PHE A 251 29.81 -10.78 -14.32
C PHE A 251 29.57 -9.81 -15.45
N MET A 252 29.86 -8.54 -15.19
CA MET A 252 29.79 -7.46 -16.16
C MET A 252 31.07 -6.63 -16.11
N ARG A 253 31.50 -6.11 -17.27
CA ARG A 253 32.62 -5.17 -17.37
C ARG A 253 32.39 -4.20 -18.52
N LYS A 254 32.57 -2.90 -18.25
CA LYS A 254 32.24 -1.83 -19.21
C LYS A 254 33.16 -1.83 -20.42
N HIS A 255 34.47 -1.86 -20.18
CA HIS A 255 35.52 -2.01 -21.19
C HIS A 255 36.71 -2.78 -20.57
N TYR A 256 37.71 -3.16 -21.36
CA TYR A 256 38.81 -4.04 -20.91
C TYR A 256 39.56 -3.55 -19.65
N LYS A 257 39.74 -2.23 -19.48
CA LYS A 257 40.34 -1.60 -18.28
C LYS A 257 39.40 -1.36 -17.10
N ALA A 258 38.08 -1.52 -17.28
CA ALA A 258 37.11 -1.20 -16.23
C ALA A 258 37.16 -2.23 -15.09
N PRO A 259 36.78 -1.85 -13.86
CA PRO A 259 36.62 -2.82 -12.79
C PRO A 259 35.58 -3.89 -13.17
N LEU A 260 35.82 -5.11 -12.69
CA LEU A 260 34.88 -6.21 -12.80
C LEU A 260 33.71 -5.97 -11.84
N VAL A 261 32.48 -6.07 -12.33
CA VAL A 261 31.28 -6.02 -11.49
C VAL A 261 30.65 -7.39 -11.41
N THR A 262 30.41 -7.87 -10.19
CA THR A 262 29.66 -9.12 -9.95
C THR A 262 28.21 -8.75 -9.66
N ILE A 263 27.28 -9.34 -10.40
CA ILE A 263 25.84 -9.11 -10.23
C ILE A 263 25.26 -10.28 -9.45
N ARG A 264 24.78 -10.01 -8.24
CA ARG A 264 24.18 -11.00 -7.33
C ARG A 264 22.69 -10.80 -7.19
N VAL A 265 22.25 -9.55 -7.23
CA VAL A 265 20.84 -9.14 -7.10
C VAL A 265 20.48 -8.06 -8.10
N GLY A 266 19.18 -7.80 -8.27
CA GLY A 266 18.69 -6.72 -9.13
C GLY A 266 19.25 -5.34 -8.76
N ASP A 267 19.41 -5.05 -7.47
CA ASP A 267 19.95 -3.77 -6.98
C ASP A 267 21.39 -3.50 -7.46
N ASP A 268 22.17 -4.55 -7.74
CA ASP A 268 23.53 -4.38 -8.26
C ASP A 268 23.51 -3.78 -9.69
N ILE A 269 22.45 -4.06 -10.45
CA ILE A 269 22.23 -3.47 -11.79
C ILE A 269 21.88 -1.99 -11.67
N ALA A 270 21.11 -1.60 -10.64
CA ALA A 270 20.72 -0.20 -10.41
C ALA A 270 21.94 0.69 -10.11
N LYS A 271 22.99 0.12 -9.51
CA LYS A 271 24.25 0.83 -9.19
C LYS A 271 25.19 0.99 -10.40
N LEU A 272 24.90 0.35 -11.53
CA LEU A 272 25.72 0.48 -12.74
C LEU A 272 25.55 1.88 -13.35
N LEU A 273 26.65 2.60 -13.58
CA LEU A 273 26.66 3.87 -14.31
C LEU A 273 26.81 3.67 -15.83
#